data_AF-A0A9X2CNH5-F1
#
_entry.id   AF-A0A9X2CNH5-F1
#
_cell.length_a   1.000
_cell.length_b   1.000
_cell.length_c   1.000
_cell.angle_alpha   90.00
_cell.angle_beta   90.00
_cell.angle_gamma   90.00
#
_symmetry.space_group_name_H-M   'P 1'
#
loop_
_entity.id
_entity.type
_entity.pdbx_description
1 polymer ?
#
loop_
_entity_poly.entity_id
_entity_poly.type
_entity_poly.pdbx_seq_one_letter_code
_entity_poly.pdbx_strand_id
1 'polypeptide(L)'
;MSNQPYVDPVFKIKIAVDTQLLAYLIDDSYPSFTRFFKNLTNSPFVDIVCSRFVTYEYIGIRKLEHYLRTLYKSTKGNMNFSSALKYRNEFKAPELDYSECYSDIKNTIEEELKKLNDDFEIIYDENILHQALWLPHQDLVLSSRLSKEDSLVLLSSVYPQEFLKEEHTIFLTNDDQFYKAFCGGGNYRMSSIDDVFQDNDLTLPETSNIKKIKSPSGATTHNLTGDIEDDVIDDFAQDFIFNEIAKKNKKLLLGTTIRCECSEVLKKKLLCFDLADDVELPEEIYSVILYRTDSAINIYIHHTALTNFHQGDKINDFPYKATEDPKSKQITLKLSNEEGSDLKESLMDEITKKDNLVFIHPDNI
;
A
#
# COMPACT_ATOMS: atom_id res chain seq x y z
N MET A 1 5.52 -19.01 10.66
CA MET A 1 5.36 -17.88 11.59
C MET A 1 6.60 -17.02 11.45
N SER A 2 6.53 -16.03 10.58
CA SER A 2 7.62 -15.07 10.37
C SER A 2 7.78 -14.24 11.65
N ASN A 3 9.02 -14.07 12.08
CA ASN A 3 9.38 -13.34 13.29
C ASN A 3 9.43 -11.84 12.97
N GLN A 4 8.37 -11.31 12.35
CA GLN A 4 8.31 -9.90 12.00
C GLN A 4 8.10 -9.07 13.28
N PRO A 5 8.80 -7.93 13.43
CA PRO A 5 8.58 -7.03 14.56
C PRO A 5 7.12 -6.54 14.54
N TYR A 6 6.49 -6.49 15.71
CA TYR A 6 5.16 -5.89 15.83
C TYR A 6 5.22 -4.42 15.42
N VAL A 7 4.41 -4.05 14.43
CA VAL A 7 4.21 -2.67 13.98
C VAL A 7 2.79 -2.27 14.34
N ASP A 8 2.64 -1.10 14.97
CA ASP A 8 1.34 -0.54 15.31
C ASP A 8 0.46 -0.40 14.04
N PRO A 9 -0.81 -0.85 14.05
CA PRO A 9 -1.73 -0.74 12.92
C PRO A 9 -1.84 0.67 12.32
N VAL A 10 -1.61 1.73 13.10
CA VAL A 10 -1.63 3.11 12.57
C VAL A 10 -0.57 3.29 11.45
N PHE A 11 0.60 2.66 11.61
CA PHE A 11 1.71 2.74 10.65
C PHE A 11 1.65 1.67 9.55
N LYS A 12 0.68 0.75 9.60
CA LYS A 12 0.45 -0.22 8.54
C LYS A 12 -0.39 0.38 7.42
N ILE A 13 0.00 0.21 6.16
CA ILE A 13 -0.80 0.58 4.99
C ILE A 13 -1.43 -0.66 4.38
N LYS A 14 -2.69 -0.52 3.94
CA LYS A 14 -3.37 -1.58 3.17
C LYS A 14 -3.28 -1.31 1.69
N ILE A 15 -2.81 -2.30 0.95
CA ILE A 15 -2.76 -2.28 -0.50
C ILE A 15 -3.69 -3.38 -1.02
N ALA A 16 -4.77 -2.96 -1.66
CA ALA A 16 -5.73 -3.82 -2.32
C ALA A 16 -5.32 -4.05 -3.79
N VAL A 17 -5.45 -5.29 -4.25
CA VAL A 17 -5.09 -5.67 -5.62
C VAL A 17 -6.26 -6.26 -6.40
N ASP A 18 -6.29 -5.89 -7.68
CA ASP A 18 -7.20 -6.37 -8.70
C ASP A 18 -6.83 -7.78 -9.21
N THR A 19 -7.80 -8.49 -9.79
CA THR A 19 -7.71 -9.88 -10.25
C THR A 19 -6.60 -10.11 -11.27
N GLN A 20 -6.42 -9.18 -12.22
CA GLN A 20 -5.39 -9.31 -13.25
C GLN A 20 -3.97 -9.34 -12.65
N LEU A 21 -3.74 -8.61 -11.56
CA LEU A 21 -2.45 -8.56 -10.90
C LEU A 21 -2.08 -9.91 -10.28
N LEU A 22 -3.06 -10.63 -9.72
CA LEU A 22 -2.85 -11.98 -9.18
C LEU A 22 -2.35 -12.96 -10.25
N ALA A 23 -2.93 -12.88 -11.46
CA ALA A 23 -2.47 -13.69 -12.59
C ALA A 23 -1.03 -13.36 -12.99
N TYR A 24 -0.68 -12.06 -13.03
CA TYR A 24 0.68 -11.64 -13.37
C TYR A 24 1.72 -12.12 -12.35
N LEU A 25 1.40 -12.16 -11.06
CA LEU A 25 2.29 -12.67 -10.01
C LEU A 25 2.54 -14.18 -10.18
N ILE A 26 1.50 -14.95 -10.48
CA ILE A 26 1.60 -16.40 -10.62
C ILE A 26 2.40 -16.80 -11.85
N ASP A 27 2.15 -16.11 -12.96
CA ASP A 27 2.83 -16.37 -14.23
C ASP A 27 4.17 -15.64 -14.36
N ASP A 28 4.54 -14.79 -13.38
CA ASP A 28 5.68 -13.87 -13.43
C ASP A 28 5.75 -13.07 -14.74
N SER A 29 4.58 -12.56 -15.16
CA SER A 29 4.43 -11.91 -16.48
C SER A 29 5.21 -10.61 -16.61
N TYR A 30 5.46 -9.93 -15.49
CA TYR A 30 6.15 -8.64 -15.42
C TYR A 30 7.14 -8.66 -14.25
N PRO A 31 8.43 -9.00 -14.48
CA PRO A 31 9.40 -9.18 -13.42
C PRO A 31 9.55 -7.95 -12.51
N SER A 32 9.50 -6.75 -13.08
CA SER A 32 9.59 -5.50 -12.31
C SER A 32 8.39 -5.31 -11.36
N PHE A 33 7.18 -5.66 -11.80
CA PHE A 33 6.00 -5.70 -10.93
C PHE A 33 6.12 -6.77 -9.85
N THR A 34 6.56 -7.99 -10.20
CA THR A 34 6.77 -9.07 -9.22
C THR A 34 7.77 -8.66 -8.14
N ARG A 35 8.87 -7.99 -8.52
CA ARG A 35 9.87 -7.49 -7.56
C ARG A 35 9.31 -6.39 -6.68
N PHE A 36 8.64 -5.39 -7.27
CA PHE A 36 7.96 -4.34 -6.53
C PHE A 36 7.00 -4.93 -5.50
N PHE A 37 6.16 -5.87 -5.91
CA PHE A 37 5.20 -6.54 -5.05
C PHE A 37 5.88 -7.30 -3.91
N LYS A 38 6.97 -8.03 -4.19
CA LYS A 38 7.77 -8.71 -3.16
C LYS A 38 8.36 -7.76 -2.13
N ASN A 39 8.81 -6.58 -2.54
CA ASN A 39 9.31 -5.58 -1.61
C ASN A 39 8.20 -5.03 -0.72
N LEU A 40 6.99 -4.88 -1.25
CA LEU A 40 5.82 -4.53 -0.46
C LEU A 40 5.50 -5.63 0.57
N THR A 41 5.39 -6.89 0.16
CA THR A 41 5.05 -8.01 1.06
C THR A 41 6.11 -8.26 2.12
N ASN A 42 7.39 -8.04 1.79
CA ASN A 42 8.49 -8.22 2.75
C ASN A 42 8.56 -7.10 3.81
N SER A 43 7.80 -6.01 3.64
CA SER A 43 7.76 -4.91 4.59
C SER A 43 6.73 -5.18 5.69
N PRO A 44 7.10 -5.05 6.98
CA PRO A 44 6.16 -5.25 8.09
C PRO A 44 5.11 -4.12 8.20
N PHE A 45 5.25 -3.07 7.39
CA PHE A 45 4.33 -1.93 7.33
C PHE A 45 3.24 -2.08 6.27
N VAL A 46 3.20 -3.19 5.53
CA VAL A 46 2.27 -3.37 4.41
C VAL A 46 1.45 -4.62 4.62
N ASP A 47 0.13 -4.46 4.55
CA ASP A 47 -0.78 -5.60 4.43
C ASP A 47 -1.31 -5.61 2.99
N ILE A 48 -1.00 -6.68 2.24
CA ILE A 48 -1.58 -6.89 0.92
C ILE A 48 -2.88 -7.67 1.05
N VAL A 49 -3.96 -7.07 0.58
CA VAL A 49 -5.30 -7.64 0.69
C VAL A 49 -5.94 -7.79 -0.68
N CYS A 50 -6.87 -8.73 -0.80
CA CYS A 50 -7.79 -8.74 -1.93
C CYS A 50 -9.19 -9.18 -1.48
N SER A 51 -10.19 -8.87 -2.29
CA SER A 51 -11.57 -9.32 -2.01
C SER A 51 -11.72 -10.82 -2.25
N ARG A 52 -12.58 -11.49 -1.49
CA ARG A 52 -13.03 -12.84 -1.86
C ARG A 52 -13.60 -12.89 -3.29
N PHE A 53 -14.18 -11.78 -3.75
CA PHE A 53 -14.67 -11.66 -5.12
C PHE A 53 -13.53 -11.68 -6.15
N VAL A 54 -12.40 -11.04 -5.84
CA VAL A 54 -11.18 -11.09 -6.67
C VAL A 54 -10.67 -12.53 -6.78
N THR A 55 -10.62 -13.27 -5.68
CA THR A 55 -10.24 -14.69 -5.70
C THR A 55 -11.22 -15.54 -6.51
N TYR A 56 -12.52 -15.26 -6.41
CA TYR A 56 -13.54 -15.94 -7.22
C TYR A 56 -13.39 -15.66 -8.72
N GLU A 57 -13.16 -14.41 -9.11
CA GLU A 57 -12.90 -14.02 -10.49
C GLU A 57 -11.61 -14.68 -11.00
N TYR A 58 -10.55 -14.68 -10.18
CA TYR A 58 -9.28 -15.34 -10.47
C TYR A 58 -9.48 -16.83 -10.80
N ILE A 59 -10.24 -17.57 -9.99
CA ILE A 59 -10.57 -18.98 -10.26
C ILE A 59 -11.24 -19.14 -11.63
N GLY A 60 -12.19 -18.25 -11.97
CA GLY A 60 -12.88 -18.26 -13.26
C GLY A 60 -11.92 -18.08 -14.44
N ILE A 61 -11.02 -17.10 -14.35
CA ILE A 61 -9.99 -16.81 -15.36
C ILE A 61 -9.04 -17.99 -15.50
N ARG A 62 -8.47 -18.49 -14.40
CA ARG A 62 -7.50 -19.59 -14.41
C ARG A 62 -8.11 -20.91 -14.87
N LYS A 63 -9.37 -21.20 -14.52
CA LYS A 63 -10.09 -22.36 -15.04
C LYS A 63 -10.16 -22.35 -16.55
N LEU A 64 -10.54 -21.22 -17.14
CA LEU A 64 -10.59 -21.07 -18.59
C LEU A 64 -9.20 -21.20 -19.21
N GLU A 65 -8.21 -20.56 -18.62
CA GLU A 65 -6.84 -20.58 -19.14
C GLU A 65 -6.23 -21.99 -19.12
N HIS A 66 -6.30 -22.69 -17.99
CA HIS A 66 -5.79 -24.05 -17.85
C HIS A 66 -6.55 -25.04 -18.74
N TYR A 67 -7.85 -24.85 -18.93
CA TYR A 67 -8.62 -25.61 -19.91
C TYR A 67 -8.09 -25.41 -21.33
N LEU A 68 -7.88 -24.16 -21.76
CA LEU A 68 -7.33 -23.86 -23.08
C LEU A 68 -5.91 -24.40 -23.27
N ARG A 69 -5.05 -24.31 -22.23
CA ARG A 69 -3.70 -24.90 -22.23
C ARG A 69 -3.75 -26.42 -22.37
N THR A 70 -4.69 -27.07 -21.68
CA THR A 70 -4.87 -28.53 -21.73
C THR A 70 -5.42 -28.96 -23.09
N LEU A 71 -6.40 -28.24 -23.62
CA LEU A 71 -6.93 -28.44 -24.98
C LEU A 71 -5.80 -28.33 -26.03
N TYR A 72 -4.97 -27.30 -25.95
CA TYR A 72 -3.82 -27.12 -26.85
C TYR A 72 -2.81 -28.28 -26.75
N LYS A 73 -2.51 -28.75 -25.53
CA LYS A 73 -1.63 -29.92 -25.30
C LYS A 73 -2.24 -31.21 -25.85
N SER A 74 -3.54 -31.44 -25.62
CA SER A 74 -4.25 -32.66 -26.07
C SER A 74 -4.25 -32.80 -27.59
N THR A 75 -4.31 -31.68 -28.31
CA THR A 75 -4.27 -31.62 -29.78
C THR A 75 -2.86 -31.62 -30.35
N LYS A 76 -1.81 -31.77 -29.51
CA LYS A 76 -0.39 -31.68 -29.89
C LYS A 76 -0.06 -30.38 -30.67
N GLY A 77 -0.75 -29.29 -30.33
CA GLY A 77 -0.62 -27.99 -30.97
C GLY A 77 -1.45 -27.77 -32.24
N ASN A 78 -2.15 -28.80 -32.75
CA ASN A 78 -3.02 -28.69 -33.93
C ASN A 78 -4.48 -28.37 -33.54
N MET A 79 -4.67 -27.38 -32.67
CA MET A 79 -5.98 -27.00 -32.17
C MET A 79 -6.79 -26.22 -33.23
N ASN A 80 -8.07 -26.55 -33.40
CA ASN A 80 -8.97 -25.70 -34.17
C ASN A 80 -9.36 -24.46 -33.35
N PHE A 81 -8.72 -23.32 -33.63
CA PHE A 81 -8.99 -22.06 -32.92
C PHE A 81 -10.45 -21.60 -33.03
N SER A 82 -11.16 -21.91 -34.12
CA SER A 82 -12.58 -21.55 -34.26
C SER A 82 -13.45 -22.34 -33.28
N SER A 83 -13.18 -23.64 -33.12
CA SER A 83 -13.84 -24.48 -32.12
C SER A 83 -13.49 -24.02 -30.70
N ALA A 84 -12.19 -23.82 -30.42
CA ALA A 84 -11.72 -23.38 -29.12
C ALA A 84 -12.36 -22.06 -28.70
N LEU A 85 -12.38 -21.03 -29.57
CA LEU A 85 -12.99 -19.74 -29.26
C LEU A 85 -14.51 -19.81 -29.11
N LYS A 86 -15.18 -20.67 -29.89
CA LYS A 86 -16.64 -20.83 -29.83
C LYS A 86 -17.09 -21.52 -28.54
N TYR A 87 -16.43 -22.60 -28.15
CA TYR A 87 -16.85 -23.44 -27.02
C TYR A 87 -16.09 -23.17 -25.72
N ARG A 88 -15.19 -22.17 -25.68
CA ARG A 88 -14.36 -21.86 -24.50
C ARG A 88 -15.17 -21.66 -23.21
N ASN A 89 -16.32 -21.01 -23.32
CA ASN A 89 -17.19 -20.71 -22.17
C ASN A 89 -18.12 -21.89 -21.82
N GLU A 90 -18.29 -22.84 -22.73
CA GLU A 90 -19.06 -24.07 -22.52
C GLU A 90 -18.19 -25.20 -21.95
N PHE A 91 -16.86 -25.04 -21.97
CA PHE A 91 -15.88 -26.05 -21.52
C PHE A 91 -16.06 -27.41 -22.21
N LYS A 92 -16.46 -27.36 -23.48
CA LYS A 92 -16.93 -28.52 -24.26
C LYS A 92 -16.44 -28.47 -25.71
N ALA A 93 -15.18 -28.15 -25.91
CA ALA A 93 -14.55 -28.25 -27.21
C ALA A 93 -14.66 -29.71 -27.72
N PRO A 94 -14.95 -29.94 -29.01
CA PRO A 94 -15.03 -31.29 -29.57
C PRO A 94 -13.80 -32.15 -29.32
N GLU A 95 -12.64 -31.52 -29.18
CA GLU A 95 -11.36 -32.17 -28.99
C GLU A 95 -11.06 -32.52 -27.52
N LEU A 96 -11.76 -31.91 -26.55
CA LEU A 96 -11.60 -32.18 -25.11
C LEU A 96 -12.81 -31.70 -24.31
N ASP A 97 -13.53 -32.62 -23.66
CA ASP A 97 -14.56 -32.28 -22.67
C ASP A 97 -13.90 -31.97 -21.32
N TYR A 98 -14.38 -30.94 -20.60
CA TYR A 98 -13.82 -30.58 -19.29
C TYR A 98 -13.94 -31.68 -18.25
N SER A 99 -14.95 -32.55 -18.34
CA SER A 99 -15.07 -33.72 -17.46
C SER A 99 -13.86 -34.67 -17.52
N GLU A 100 -13.07 -34.62 -18.59
CA GLU A 100 -11.87 -35.44 -18.77
C GLU A 100 -10.62 -34.83 -18.10
N CYS A 101 -10.64 -33.53 -17.76
CA CYS A 101 -9.47 -32.81 -17.22
C CYS A 101 -9.76 -31.97 -15.96
N TYR A 102 -10.99 -31.99 -15.45
CA TYR A 102 -11.40 -31.10 -14.36
C TYR A 102 -10.58 -31.31 -13.07
N SER A 103 -10.20 -32.56 -12.75
CA SER A 103 -9.46 -32.89 -11.54
C SER A 103 -8.10 -32.20 -11.52
N ASP A 104 -7.40 -32.27 -12.66
CA ASP A 104 -6.06 -31.74 -12.81
C ASP A 104 -6.09 -30.21 -12.79
N ILE A 105 -7.02 -29.62 -13.55
CA ILE A 105 -7.23 -28.16 -13.56
C ILE A 105 -7.59 -27.65 -12.16
N LYS A 106 -8.47 -28.36 -11.44
CA LYS A 106 -8.84 -27.99 -10.07
C LYS A 106 -7.62 -28.00 -9.15
N ASN A 107 -6.84 -29.09 -9.16
CA ASN A 107 -5.65 -29.20 -8.31
C ASN A 107 -4.64 -28.10 -8.62
N THR A 108 -4.40 -27.80 -9.90
CA THR A 108 -3.50 -26.70 -10.30
C THR A 108 -3.97 -25.35 -9.78
N ILE A 109 -5.27 -25.04 -9.86
CA ILE A 109 -5.80 -23.77 -9.34
C ILE A 109 -5.70 -23.72 -7.81
N GLU A 110 -5.99 -24.81 -7.11
CA GLU A 110 -5.83 -24.89 -5.65
C GLU A 110 -4.36 -24.68 -5.22
N GLU A 111 -3.41 -25.20 -5.98
CA GLU A 111 -1.98 -24.94 -5.78
C GLU A 111 -1.59 -23.48 -6.06
N GLU A 112 -2.14 -22.87 -7.12
CA GLU A 112 -1.93 -21.45 -7.42
C GLU A 112 -2.50 -20.54 -6.32
N LEU A 113 -3.70 -20.82 -5.83
CA LEU A 113 -4.32 -20.10 -4.70
C LEU A 113 -3.48 -20.22 -3.43
N LYS A 114 -2.94 -21.42 -3.16
CA LYS A 114 -2.02 -21.63 -2.06
C LYS A 114 -0.75 -20.80 -2.24
N LYS A 115 -0.19 -20.75 -3.45
CA LYS A 115 0.98 -19.93 -3.77
C LYS A 115 0.72 -18.43 -3.56
N LEU A 116 -0.46 -17.92 -3.92
CA LEU A 116 -0.85 -16.53 -3.63
C LEU A 116 -0.83 -16.21 -2.13
N ASN A 117 -1.21 -17.16 -1.28
CA ASN A 117 -1.16 -16.98 0.16
C ASN A 117 0.25 -17.15 0.72
N ASP A 118 0.92 -18.25 0.37
CA ASP A 118 2.19 -18.66 0.98
C ASP A 118 3.39 -17.83 0.48
N ASP A 119 3.45 -17.50 -0.82
CA ASP A 119 4.60 -16.82 -1.43
C ASP A 119 4.43 -15.29 -1.51
N PHE A 120 3.18 -14.83 -1.55
CA PHE A 120 2.83 -13.42 -1.77
C PHE A 120 2.04 -12.81 -0.60
N GLU A 121 1.79 -13.57 0.46
CA GLU A 121 1.13 -13.12 1.70
C GLU A 121 -0.20 -12.37 1.47
N ILE A 122 -0.96 -12.75 0.44
CA ILE A 122 -2.21 -12.07 0.08
C ILE A 122 -3.34 -12.54 1.00
N ILE A 123 -3.91 -11.60 1.75
CA ILE A 123 -5.01 -11.84 2.67
C ILE A 123 -6.34 -11.62 1.95
N TYR A 124 -7.06 -12.71 1.68
CA TYR A 124 -8.36 -12.66 0.98
C TYR A 124 -9.58 -12.90 1.88
N ASP A 125 -9.38 -13.35 3.13
CA ASP A 125 -10.48 -13.67 4.04
C ASP A 125 -11.02 -12.47 4.83
N GLU A 126 -10.32 -11.35 4.81
CA GLU A 126 -10.71 -10.15 5.56
C GLU A 126 -11.77 -9.30 4.85
N ASN A 127 -11.82 -9.35 3.51
CA ASN A 127 -12.68 -8.50 2.70
C ASN A 127 -13.92 -9.29 2.25
N ILE A 128 -14.96 -9.23 3.07
CA ILE A 128 -16.19 -10.03 2.91
C ILE A 128 -17.31 -9.15 2.33
N LEU A 129 -18.16 -9.74 1.49
CA LEU A 129 -19.40 -9.11 1.05
C LEU A 129 -20.42 -9.11 2.19
N HIS A 130 -20.43 -8.05 2.99
CA HIS A 130 -21.39 -7.85 4.08
C HIS A 130 -22.56 -6.95 3.65
N GLN A 131 -23.67 -7.01 4.40
CA GLN A 131 -24.92 -6.33 4.02
C GLN A 131 -24.74 -4.81 3.86
N ALA A 132 -23.89 -4.19 4.67
CA ALA A 132 -23.64 -2.74 4.62
C ALA A 132 -22.90 -2.27 3.35
N LEU A 133 -22.28 -3.18 2.56
CA LEU A 133 -21.72 -2.84 1.25
C LEU A 133 -22.79 -2.65 0.16
N TRP A 134 -23.98 -3.19 0.35
CA TRP A 134 -24.98 -3.31 -0.72
C TRP A 134 -25.45 -1.96 -1.26
N LEU A 135 -25.78 -1.02 -0.36
CA LEU A 135 -26.22 0.31 -0.75
C LEU A 135 -25.11 1.12 -1.44
N PRO A 136 -23.90 1.27 -0.86
CA PRO A 136 -22.78 1.91 -1.55
C PRO A 136 -22.47 1.28 -2.91
N HIS A 137 -22.57 -0.05 -3.03
CA HIS A 137 -22.34 -0.77 -4.28
C HIS A 137 -23.37 -0.43 -5.33
N GLN A 138 -24.65 -0.49 -4.98
CA GLN A 138 -25.74 -0.13 -5.88
C GLN A 138 -25.58 1.32 -6.38
N ASP A 139 -25.32 2.24 -5.46
CA ASP A 139 -25.19 3.66 -5.80
C ASP A 139 -23.97 3.91 -6.68
N LEU A 140 -22.82 3.29 -6.39
CA LEU A 140 -21.61 3.43 -7.19
C LEU A 140 -21.79 2.90 -8.61
N VAL A 141 -22.43 1.74 -8.77
CA VAL A 141 -22.70 1.14 -10.10
C VAL A 141 -23.65 2.01 -10.91
N LEU A 142 -24.70 2.55 -10.30
CA LEU A 142 -25.67 3.40 -10.99
C LEU A 142 -25.12 4.80 -11.30
N SER A 143 -24.16 5.27 -10.50
CA SER A 143 -23.64 6.64 -10.55
C SER A 143 -22.23 6.73 -11.14
N SER A 144 -21.75 5.69 -11.81
CA SER A 144 -20.42 5.70 -12.43
C SER A 144 -20.39 4.88 -13.74
N ARG A 145 -19.22 4.86 -14.39
CA ARG A 145 -18.94 3.99 -15.55
C ARG A 145 -18.23 2.69 -15.15
N LEU A 146 -18.09 2.43 -13.86
CA LEU A 146 -17.44 1.23 -13.35
C LEU A 146 -18.33 0.03 -13.61
N SER A 147 -17.73 -1.14 -13.85
CA SER A 147 -18.51 -2.37 -13.92
C SER A 147 -19.04 -2.74 -12.53
N LYS A 148 -20.06 -3.60 -12.49
CA LYS A 148 -20.59 -4.10 -11.22
C LYS A 148 -19.54 -4.87 -10.43
N GLU A 149 -18.63 -5.57 -11.13
CA GLU A 149 -17.51 -6.30 -10.56
C GLU A 149 -16.48 -5.34 -9.96
N ASP A 150 -16.02 -4.35 -10.74
CA ASP A 150 -15.01 -3.39 -10.30
C ASP A 150 -15.49 -2.57 -9.10
N SER A 151 -16.75 -2.11 -9.12
CA SER A 151 -17.35 -1.40 -8.00
C SER A 151 -17.35 -2.25 -6.72
N LEU A 152 -17.60 -3.56 -6.86
CA LEU A 152 -17.64 -4.46 -5.71
C LEU A 152 -16.24 -4.70 -5.14
N VAL A 153 -15.26 -4.95 -6.02
CA VAL A 153 -13.86 -5.12 -5.64
C VAL A 153 -13.35 -3.87 -4.93
N LEU A 154 -13.57 -2.70 -5.51
CA LEU A 154 -13.18 -1.42 -4.94
C LEU A 154 -13.81 -1.16 -3.57
N LEU A 155 -15.13 -1.27 -3.46
CA LEU A 155 -15.82 -0.98 -2.19
C LEU A 155 -15.46 -1.98 -1.10
N SER A 156 -15.33 -3.27 -1.44
CA SER A 156 -14.90 -4.28 -0.47
C SER A 156 -13.46 -4.11 0.01
N SER A 157 -12.63 -3.30 -0.68
CA SER A 157 -11.30 -2.93 -0.21
C SER A 157 -11.30 -1.80 0.83
N VAL A 158 -12.29 -0.92 0.77
CA VAL A 158 -12.43 0.26 1.65
C VAL A 158 -13.36 -0.05 2.83
N TYR A 159 -14.35 -0.91 2.61
CA TYR A 159 -15.29 -1.37 3.62
C TYR A 159 -15.24 -2.90 3.68
N PRO A 160 -14.18 -3.48 4.26
CA PRO A 160 -13.93 -4.92 4.21
C PRO A 160 -14.85 -5.75 5.12
N GLN A 161 -15.30 -5.18 6.24
CA GLN A 161 -16.17 -5.86 7.21
C GLN A 161 -17.22 -4.91 7.77
N GLU A 162 -18.29 -5.49 8.32
CA GLU A 162 -19.31 -4.72 9.01
C GLU A 162 -18.65 -3.93 10.17
N PHE A 163 -18.90 -2.61 10.20
CA PHE A 163 -18.30 -1.65 11.15
C PHE A 163 -16.79 -1.37 11.02
N LEU A 164 -16.08 -1.96 10.04
CA LEU A 164 -14.68 -1.66 9.78
C LEU A 164 -14.55 -0.92 8.45
N LYS A 165 -14.27 0.38 8.50
CA LYS A 165 -14.01 1.21 7.32
C LYS A 165 -12.55 1.63 7.34
N GLU A 166 -11.87 1.48 6.20
CA GLU A 166 -10.48 1.86 6.07
C GLU A 166 -10.35 3.38 5.95
N GLU A 167 -9.50 3.96 6.78
CA GLU A 167 -9.15 5.38 6.70
C GLU A 167 -8.16 5.67 5.56
N HIS A 168 -7.43 4.66 5.10
CA HIS A 168 -6.49 4.76 4.00
C HIS A 168 -6.37 3.42 3.29
N THR A 169 -6.58 3.40 1.97
CA THR A 169 -6.43 2.21 1.14
C THR A 169 -5.85 2.60 -0.20
N ILE A 170 -4.87 1.81 -0.64
CA ILE A 170 -4.27 1.94 -1.97
C ILE A 170 -4.83 0.84 -2.84
N PHE A 171 -5.35 1.18 -4.02
CA PHE A 171 -5.86 0.21 -4.99
C PHE A 171 -4.92 0.11 -6.20
N LEU A 172 -4.31 -1.06 -6.41
CA LEU A 172 -3.45 -1.31 -7.58
C LEU A 172 -4.22 -2.05 -8.68
N THR A 173 -4.08 -1.56 -9.91
CA THR A 173 -4.72 -2.15 -11.09
C THR A 173 -3.86 -2.02 -12.34
N ASN A 174 -4.09 -2.88 -13.34
CA ASN A 174 -3.59 -2.69 -14.71
C ASN A 174 -4.73 -2.34 -15.70
N ASP A 175 -5.97 -2.31 -15.22
CA ASP A 175 -7.14 -1.99 -16.04
C ASP A 175 -7.21 -0.47 -16.27
N ASP A 176 -6.89 -0.05 -17.50
CA ASP A 176 -6.89 1.34 -17.91
C ASP A 176 -8.32 1.91 -18.05
N GLN A 177 -9.32 1.05 -18.33
CA GLN A 177 -10.71 1.48 -18.41
C GLN A 177 -11.26 1.78 -17.01
N PHE A 178 -11.04 0.86 -16.06
CA PHE A 178 -11.35 1.09 -14.64
C PHE A 178 -10.62 2.34 -14.12
N TYR A 179 -9.30 2.42 -14.31
CA TYR A 179 -8.50 3.54 -13.83
C TYR A 179 -9.00 4.87 -14.38
N LYS A 180 -9.33 4.96 -15.66
CA LYS A 180 -9.91 6.18 -16.24
C LYS A 180 -11.28 6.48 -15.66
N ALA A 181 -12.14 5.48 -15.47
CA ALA A 181 -13.49 5.67 -14.96
C ALA A 181 -13.47 6.21 -13.52
N PHE A 182 -12.52 5.74 -12.70
CA PHE A 182 -12.40 6.13 -11.30
C PHE A 182 -11.52 7.37 -11.06
N CYS A 183 -10.41 7.53 -11.80
CA CYS A 183 -9.41 8.60 -11.58
C CYS A 183 -9.24 9.57 -12.75
N GLY A 184 -9.88 9.32 -13.89
CA GLY A 184 -9.66 10.09 -15.12
C GLY A 184 -10.04 11.56 -15.00
N GLY A 185 -9.37 12.42 -15.76
CA GLY A 185 -9.73 13.83 -15.86
C GLY A 185 -10.90 14.12 -16.81
N GLY A 186 -11.39 15.35 -16.79
CA GLY A 186 -12.45 15.85 -17.68
C GLY A 186 -13.79 15.15 -17.44
N ASN A 187 -14.54 14.89 -18.51
CA ASN A 187 -15.86 14.27 -18.43
C ASN A 187 -15.82 12.72 -18.33
N TYR A 188 -14.64 12.12 -18.13
CA TYR A 188 -14.52 10.65 -18.07
C TYR A 188 -14.86 10.09 -16.69
N ARG A 189 -14.28 10.69 -15.64
CA ARG A 189 -14.67 10.43 -14.25
C ARG A 189 -15.93 11.22 -13.92
N MET A 190 -16.86 10.59 -13.22
CA MET A 190 -18.10 11.23 -12.78
C MET A 190 -17.92 11.74 -11.35
N SER A 191 -18.31 12.99 -11.07
CA SER A 191 -18.23 13.58 -9.72
C SER A 191 -19.11 12.87 -8.71
N SER A 192 -20.17 12.22 -9.17
CA SER A 192 -21.05 11.38 -8.35
C SER A 192 -20.34 10.21 -7.67
N ILE A 193 -19.14 9.84 -8.12
CA ILE A 193 -18.30 8.90 -7.38
C ILE A 193 -17.95 9.48 -5.99
N ASP A 194 -17.57 10.76 -5.92
CA ASP A 194 -17.24 11.42 -4.64
C ASP A 194 -18.46 11.44 -3.71
N ASP A 195 -19.63 11.77 -4.28
CA ASP A 195 -20.90 11.83 -3.55
C ASP A 195 -21.23 10.46 -2.92
N VAL A 196 -21.06 9.35 -3.67
CA VAL A 196 -21.34 8.01 -3.13
C VAL A 196 -20.42 7.66 -1.95
N PHE A 197 -19.13 7.97 -2.04
CA PHE A 197 -18.20 7.72 -0.94
C PHE A 197 -18.52 8.61 0.26
N GLN A 198 -18.81 9.89 0.03
CA GLN A 198 -19.17 10.83 1.10
C GLN A 198 -20.49 10.46 1.79
N ASP A 199 -21.54 10.16 1.03
CA ASP A 199 -22.88 9.83 1.55
C ASP A 199 -22.89 8.53 2.36
N ASN A 200 -21.97 7.62 2.06
CA ASN A 200 -21.79 6.36 2.78
C ASN A 200 -20.69 6.42 3.87
N ASP A 201 -20.11 7.60 4.12
CA ASP A 201 -19.02 7.82 5.08
C ASP A 201 -17.86 6.86 4.81
N LEU A 202 -17.41 6.78 3.56
CA LEU A 202 -16.30 5.95 3.09
C LEU A 202 -15.17 6.84 2.58
N THR A 203 -13.94 6.43 2.85
CA THR A 203 -12.76 7.12 2.32
C THR A 203 -12.52 6.73 0.87
N LEU A 204 -12.26 7.70 0.00
CA LEU A 204 -11.86 7.43 -1.37
C LEU A 204 -10.46 6.77 -1.39
N PRO A 205 -10.30 5.59 -2.00
CA PRO A 205 -9.01 4.92 -2.06
C PRO A 205 -8.07 5.61 -3.06
N GLU A 206 -6.78 5.65 -2.74
CA GLU A 206 -5.74 6.06 -3.68
C GLU A 206 -5.53 4.98 -4.72
N THR A 207 -5.96 5.24 -5.96
CA THR A 207 -5.85 4.24 -7.02
C THR A 207 -4.66 4.53 -7.92
N SER A 208 -3.84 3.50 -8.17
CA SER A 208 -2.66 3.57 -9.03
C SER A 208 -2.69 2.51 -10.12
N ASN A 209 -2.47 2.95 -11.36
CA ASN A 209 -2.24 2.03 -12.47
C ASN A 209 -0.77 1.63 -12.52
N ILE A 210 -0.47 0.32 -12.51
CA ILE A 210 0.91 -0.19 -12.45
C ILE A 210 1.78 0.24 -13.65
N LYS A 211 1.18 0.65 -14.78
CA LYS A 211 1.92 1.18 -15.94
C LYS A 211 2.38 2.63 -15.76
N LYS A 212 1.81 3.33 -14.78
CA LYS A 212 1.98 4.78 -14.59
C LYS A 212 1.96 5.13 -13.11
N ILE A 213 2.65 4.35 -12.29
CA ILE A 213 2.72 4.62 -10.85
C ILE A 213 3.68 5.79 -10.63
N LYS A 214 3.18 6.86 -10.02
CA LYS A 214 4.00 8.05 -9.76
C LYS A 214 4.89 7.80 -8.55
N SER A 215 6.11 8.31 -8.58
CA SER A 215 6.87 8.45 -7.36
C SER A 215 6.16 9.39 -6.40
N PRO A 216 6.40 9.27 -5.10
CA PRO A 216 5.71 10.07 -4.11
C PRO A 216 5.94 11.58 -4.24
N SER A 217 7.12 12.00 -4.74
CA SER A 217 7.41 13.40 -5.08
C SER A 217 6.66 13.89 -6.33
N GLY A 218 6.00 13.00 -7.05
CA GLY A 218 5.34 13.25 -8.34
C GLY A 218 6.30 13.50 -9.50
N ALA A 219 7.62 13.47 -9.26
CA ALA A 219 8.64 13.86 -10.24
C ALA A 219 8.91 12.78 -11.28
N THR A 220 8.75 11.50 -10.90
CA THR A 220 8.99 10.35 -11.79
C THR A 220 7.73 9.50 -11.88
N THR A 221 7.58 8.77 -12.98
CA THR A 221 6.51 7.81 -13.19
C THR A 221 7.14 6.52 -13.67
N HIS A 222 6.90 5.43 -12.94
CA HIS A 222 7.41 4.10 -13.26
C HIS A 222 6.34 3.29 -13.98
N ASN A 223 6.79 2.50 -14.96
CA ASN A 223 5.95 1.52 -15.65
C ASN A 223 6.39 0.12 -15.22
N LEU A 224 5.71 -0.45 -14.24
CA LEU A 224 6.04 -1.76 -13.67
C LEU A 224 5.79 -2.94 -14.63
N THR A 225 5.19 -2.70 -15.80
CA THR A 225 5.06 -3.71 -16.86
C THR A 225 6.22 -3.68 -17.85
N GLY A 226 7.16 -2.75 -17.70
CA GLY A 226 8.40 -2.70 -18.48
C GLY A 226 9.58 -3.26 -17.69
N ASP A 227 10.74 -3.30 -18.32
CA ASP A 227 11.98 -3.70 -17.69
C ASP A 227 12.60 -2.49 -16.96
N ILE A 228 12.60 -2.55 -15.63
CA ILE A 228 13.23 -1.56 -14.74
C ILE A 228 14.35 -2.26 -13.96
N GLU A 229 15.46 -1.57 -13.72
CA GLU A 229 16.57 -2.06 -12.91
C GLU A 229 16.11 -2.36 -11.47
N ASP A 230 16.70 -3.42 -10.91
CA ASP A 230 16.30 -4.01 -9.63
C ASP A 230 16.43 -3.04 -8.45
N ASP A 231 17.53 -2.31 -8.38
CA ASP A 231 17.82 -1.29 -7.36
C ASP A 231 16.83 -0.12 -7.44
N VAL A 232 16.48 0.32 -8.64
CA VAL A 232 15.48 1.37 -8.86
C VAL A 232 14.10 0.94 -8.35
N ILE A 233 13.72 -0.34 -8.51
CA ILE A 233 12.44 -0.86 -7.99
C ILE A 233 12.47 -0.99 -6.47
N ASP A 234 13.59 -1.42 -5.91
CA ASP A 234 13.77 -1.57 -4.46
C ASP A 234 13.65 -0.22 -3.76
N ASP A 235 14.36 0.80 -4.24
CA ASP A 235 14.28 2.17 -3.75
C ASP A 235 12.87 2.74 -3.93
N PHE A 236 12.26 2.51 -5.10
CA PHE A 236 10.91 2.97 -5.38
C PHE A 236 9.87 2.34 -4.44
N ALA A 237 9.99 1.05 -4.12
CA ALA A 237 9.07 0.37 -3.19
C ALA A 237 9.22 0.93 -1.76
N GLN A 238 10.45 1.17 -1.30
CA GLN A 238 10.68 1.78 0.00
C GLN A 238 10.11 3.20 0.05
N ASP A 239 10.37 4.02 -0.97
CA ASP A 239 9.82 5.36 -1.07
C ASP A 239 8.29 5.34 -1.09
N PHE A 240 7.70 4.41 -1.85
CA PHE A 240 6.25 4.23 -1.91
C PHE A 240 5.68 4.00 -0.51
N ILE A 241 6.15 2.98 0.20
CA ILE A 241 5.66 2.65 1.55
C ILE A 241 5.84 3.84 2.50
N PHE A 242 7.03 4.42 2.52
CA PHE A 242 7.39 5.50 3.43
C PHE A 242 6.46 6.71 3.30
N ASN A 243 6.11 7.07 2.06
CA ASN A 243 5.24 8.20 1.79
C ASN A 243 3.76 7.88 2.05
N GLU A 244 3.31 6.66 1.76
CA GLU A 244 1.94 6.25 2.06
C GLU A 244 1.68 6.22 3.57
N ILE A 245 2.66 5.82 4.38
CA ILE A 245 2.58 5.93 5.85
C ILE A 245 2.45 7.39 6.27
N ALA A 246 3.24 8.29 5.66
CA ALA A 246 3.19 9.73 5.94
C ALA A 246 1.81 10.34 5.63
N LYS A 247 1.22 9.96 4.48
CA LYS A 247 -0.11 10.42 4.07
C LYS A 247 -1.20 9.92 5.01
N LYS A 248 -1.23 8.62 5.29
CA LYS A 248 -2.19 8.00 6.22
C LYS A 248 -2.14 8.70 7.58
N ASN A 249 -0.94 8.98 8.07
CA ASN A 249 -0.71 9.53 9.41
C ASN A 249 -0.45 11.04 9.41
N LYS A 250 -0.97 11.78 8.42
CA LYS A 250 -0.73 13.23 8.29
C LYS A 250 -1.07 14.03 9.56
N LYS A 251 -2.10 13.62 10.30
CA LYS A 251 -2.49 14.27 11.57
C LYS A 251 -1.47 14.07 12.70
N LEU A 252 -0.71 12.99 12.65
CA LEU A 252 0.33 12.65 13.63
C LEU A 252 1.72 13.13 13.19
N LEU A 253 1.90 13.46 11.92
CA LEU A 253 3.19 13.85 11.36
C LEU A 253 3.62 15.20 11.93
N LEU A 254 4.69 15.20 12.71
CA LEU A 254 5.28 16.39 13.29
C LEU A 254 6.21 17.08 12.30
N GLY A 255 6.97 16.31 11.52
CA GLY A 255 7.95 16.87 10.61
C GLY A 255 8.93 15.87 10.04
N THR A 256 10.01 16.39 9.45
CA THR A 256 11.08 15.59 8.83
C THR A 256 12.43 15.91 9.43
N THR A 257 13.23 14.89 9.70
CA THR A 257 14.56 15.07 10.28
C THR A 257 15.50 15.84 9.34
N ILE A 258 16.33 16.67 9.94
CA ILE A 258 17.41 17.41 9.28
C ILE A 258 18.73 17.11 9.97
N ARG A 259 19.83 17.30 9.24
CA ARG A 259 21.15 17.17 9.86
C ARG A 259 21.40 18.32 10.81
N CYS A 260 21.71 18.01 12.07
CA CYS A 260 22.06 19.02 13.06
C CYS A 260 23.35 19.77 12.66
N GLU A 261 23.29 21.10 12.60
CA GLU A 261 24.46 21.96 12.35
C GLU A 261 25.26 22.22 13.64
N CYS A 262 25.78 21.16 14.26
CA CYS A 262 26.53 21.22 15.52
C CYS A 262 27.81 20.37 15.47
N SER A 263 28.53 20.29 16.60
CA SER A 263 29.75 19.47 16.68
C SER A 263 29.44 17.97 16.52
N GLU A 264 30.38 17.19 16.00
CA GLU A 264 30.21 15.74 15.81
C GLU A 264 29.82 14.99 17.11
N VAL A 265 30.27 15.48 18.26
CA VAL A 265 29.90 14.92 19.57
C VAL A 265 28.43 15.17 19.89
N LEU A 266 27.90 16.34 19.52
CA LEU A 266 26.50 16.71 19.77
C LEU A 266 25.56 16.09 18.74
N LYS A 267 25.98 15.93 17.48
CA LYS A 267 25.20 15.24 16.43
C LYS A 267 24.77 13.83 16.88
N LYS A 268 25.64 13.15 17.63
CA LYS A 268 25.37 11.81 18.19
C LYS A 268 24.34 11.79 19.33
N LYS A 269 23.81 12.94 19.76
CA LYS A 269 22.90 13.04 20.92
C LYS A 269 21.64 13.85 20.65
N LEU A 270 21.64 14.63 19.58
CA LEU A 270 20.56 15.55 19.25
C LEU A 270 19.73 15.00 18.10
N LEU A 271 18.41 15.14 18.21
CA LEU A 271 17.49 15.03 17.10
C LEU A 271 17.17 16.44 16.61
N CYS A 272 17.36 16.68 15.32
CA CYS A 272 16.94 17.90 14.66
C CYS A 272 15.92 17.56 13.59
N PHE A 273 14.83 18.31 13.53
CA PHE A 273 13.80 18.15 12.50
C PHE A 273 13.18 19.48 12.13
N ASP A 274 12.71 19.57 10.88
CA ASP A 274 11.86 20.67 10.41
C ASP A 274 10.41 20.32 10.74
N LEU A 275 9.76 21.18 11.52
CA LEU A 275 8.33 21.11 11.82
C LEU A 275 7.53 21.30 10.51
N ALA A 276 6.54 20.43 10.30
CA ALA A 276 5.66 20.51 9.14
C ALA A 276 4.80 21.79 9.17
N ASP A 277 4.36 22.23 7.99
CA ASP A 277 3.52 23.41 7.85
C ASP A 277 2.20 23.27 8.63
N ASP A 278 1.82 24.34 9.34
CA ASP A 278 0.60 24.43 10.15
C ASP A 278 0.48 23.40 11.28
N VAL A 279 1.57 22.74 11.66
CA VAL A 279 1.62 21.85 12.83
C VAL A 279 1.97 22.65 14.09
N GLU A 280 1.24 22.35 15.16
CA GLU A 280 1.52 22.84 16.51
C GLU A 280 2.35 21.81 17.27
N LEU A 281 3.45 22.24 17.88
CA LEU A 281 4.30 21.41 18.73
C LEU A 281 3.85 21.55 20.19
N PRO A 282 3.36 20.49 20.84
CA PRO A 282 3.05 20.50 22.28
C PRO A 282 4.31 20.60 23.15
N GLU A 283 4.14 20.99 24.43
CA GLU A 283 5.24 21.05 25.41
C GLU A 283 5.87 19.68 25.68
N GLU A 284 5.04 18.64 25.61
CA GLU A 284 5.39 17.25 25.89
C GLU A 284 4.77 16.33 24.83
N ILE A 285 5.58 15.47 24.23
CA ILE A 285 5.11 14.44 23.29
C ILE A 285 5.87 13.12 23.49
N TYR A 286 5.18 12.00 23.40
CA TYR A 286 5.81 10.74 23.00
C TYR A 286 5.96 10.73 21.48
N SER A 287 7.09 10.24 20.98
CA SER A 287 7.41 10.31 19.55
C SER A 287 7.73 8.97 18.95
N VAL A 288 7.50 8.90 17.64
CA VAL A 288 7.84 7.78 16.79
C VAL A 288 8.62 8.31 15.60
N ILE A 289 9.77 7.70 15.31
CA ILE A 289 10.59 8.06 14.16
C ILE A 289 10.56 6.90 13.18
N LEU A 290 10.01 7.15 11.99
CA LEU A 290 10.08 6.22 10.87
C LEU A 290 11.31 6.57 10.03
N TYR A 291 12.21 5.60 9.85
CA TYR A 291 13.49 5.81 9.18
C TYR A 291 13.78 4.71 8.17
N ARG A 292 14.59 5.06 7.17
CA ARG A 292 15.04 4.15 6.10
C ARG A 292 16.49 3.72 6.34
N THR A 293 16.75 2.44 6.13
CA THR A 293 18.10 1.89 5.95
C THR A 293 18.30 1.53 4.49
N ASP A 294 19.49 1.04 4.12
CA ASP A 294 19.78 0.65 2.73
C ASP A 294 18.87 -0.49 2.21
N SER A 295 18.21 -1.24 3.11
CA SER A 295 17.44 -2.44 2.74
C SER A 295 16.05 -2.55 3.37
N ALA A 296 15.65 -1.61 4.24
CA ALA A 296 14.40 -1.72 4.96
C ALA A 296 13.91 -0.38 5.52
N ILE A 297 12.61 -0.32 5.76
CA ILE A 297 11.98 0.72 6.59
C ILE A 297 11.92 0.18 8.01
N ASN A 298 12.21 1.03 8.99
CA ASN A 298 12.18 0.70 10.40
C ASN A 298 11.52 1.81 11.21
N ILE A 299 11.14 1.48 12.44
CA ILE A 299 10.49 2.39 13.37
C ILE A 299 11.26 2.43 14.69
N TYR A 300 11.44 3.63 15.22
CA TYR A 300 11.96 3.85 16.57
C TYR A 300 10.88 4.53 17.40
N ILE A 301 10.42 3.85 18.44
CA ILE A 301 9.47 4.40 19.41
C ILE A 301 10.27 4.94 20.58
N HIS A 302 10.06 6.21 20.91
CA HIS A 302 10.68 6.80 22.08
C HIS A 302 9.76 6.62 23.30
N HIS A 303 10.21 5.84 24.27
CA HIS A 303 9.39 5.40 25.41
C HIS A 303 9.22 6.43 26.53
N THR A 304 9.96 7.53 26.48
CA THR A 304 9.82 8.66 27.43
C THR A 304 9.24 9.86 26.73
N ALA A 305 8.56 10.72 27.48
CA ALA A 305 8.03 11.95 26.91
C ALA A 305 9.19 12.92 26.55
N LEU A 306 9.19 13.38 25.31
CA LEU A 306 10.10 14.42 24.83
C LEU A 306 9.63 15.78 25.30
N THR A 307 10.55 16.52 25.91
CA THR A 307 10.36 17.88 26.42
C THR A 307 11.60 18.72 26.11
N ASN A 308 11.60 19.99 26.51
CA ASN A 308 12.73 20.91 26.35
C ASN A 308 13.16 21.08 24.89
N PHE A 309 12.19 21.42 24.04
CA PHE A 309 12.43 21.76 22.64
C PHE A 309 13.18 23.09 22.51
N HIS A 310 14.06 23.18 21.50
CA HIS A 310 14.83 24.37 21.17
C HIS A 310 14.61 24.78 19.71
N GLN A 311 14.57 26.09 19.47
CA GLN A 311 14.61 26.74 18.16
C GLN A 311 15.67 27.85 18.22
N GLY A 312 16.94 27.45 18.24
CA GLY A 312 18.05 28.32 18.65
C GLY A 312 18.11 28.47 20.18
N ASP A 313 17.09 29.10 20.76
CA ASP A 313 16.88 29.20 22.21
C ASP A 313 15.83 28.18 22.68
N LYS A 314 15.72 28.01 24.01
CA LYS A 314 14.69 27.14 24.59
C LYS A 314 13.30 27.70 24.31
N ILE A 315 12.41 26.87 23.79
CA ILE A 315 10.99 27.19 23.61
C ILE A 315 10.31 27.14 24.98
N ASN A 316 9.62 28.22 25.36
CA ASN A 316 8.88 28.30 26.64
C ASN A 316 7.37 28.48 26.45
N ASP A 317 6.93 28.96 25.28
CA ASP A 317 5.52 29.19 24.98
C ASP A 317 4.97 28.04 24.14
N PHE A 318 4.02 27.30 24.71
CA PHE A 318 3.38 26.15 24.08
C PHE A 318 1.84 26.32 24.02
N PRO A 319 1.16 25.74 23.00
CA PRO A 319 1.73 25.02 21.85
C PRO A 319 2.55 25.94 20.95
N TYR A 320 3.71 25.46 20.52
CA TYR A 320 4.61 26.24 19.67
C TYR A 320 4.16 26.11 18.22
N LYS A 321 3.97 27.25 17.55
CA LYS A 321 3.70 27.31 16.12
C LYS A 321 4.85 28.04 15.42
N ALA A 322 5.43 27.39 14.42
CA ALA A 322 6.46 28.01 13.61
C ALA A 322 5.93 29.25 12.87
N THR A 323 6.79 30.25 12.72
CA THR A 323 6.51 31.47 11.96
C THR A 323 6.82 31.29 10.47
N GLU A 324 6.65 32.35 9.67
CA GLU A 324 7.05 32.35 8.26
C GLU A 324 8.58 32.22 8.07
N ASP A 325 9.40 32.48 9.09
CA ASP A 325 10.85 32.26 9.02
C ASP A 325 11.16 30.75 8.96
N PRO A 326 11.84 30.24 7.92
CA PRO A 326 12.24 28.83 7.83
C PRO A 326 13.03 28.34 9.05
N LYS A 327 13.83 29.20 9.69
CA LYS A 327 14.58 28.82 10.90
C LYS A 327 13.69 28.55 12.11
N SER A 328 12.49 29.11 12.13
CA SER A 328 11.51 28.86 13.21
C SER A 328 10.91 27.45 13.16
N LYS A 329 11.08 26.74 12.03
CA LYS A 329 10.67 25.34 11.91
C LYS A 329 11.72 24.36 12.43
N GLN A 330 12.95 24.80 12.60
CA GLN A 330 14.07 23.94 13.00
C GLN A 330 14.01 23.68 14.50
N ILE A 331 13.47 22.51 14.86
CA ILE A 331 13.37 22.06 16.23
C ILE A 331 14.54 21.15 16.56
N THR A 332 15.16 21.38 17.71
CA THR A 332 16.24 20.55 18.25
C THR A 332 15.89 20.08 19.65
N LEU A 333 16.21 18.83 19.95
CA LEU A 333 16.12 18.28 21.29
C LEU A 333 17.20 17.21 21.53
N LYS A 334 17.43 16.87 22.79
CA LYS A 334 18.30 15.74 23.15
C LYS A 334 17.47 14.46 23.26
N LEU A 335 17.94 13.38 22.66
CA LEU A 335 17.40 12.04 22.90
C LEU A 335 18.21 11.32 23.99
N SER A 336 17.52 10.59 24.86
CA SER A 336 18.14 9.77 25.90
C SER A 336 17.27 8.54 26.16
N ASN A 337 17.84 7.42 26.59
CA ASN A 337 17.04 6.24 26.94
C ASN A 337 16.20 6.49 28.22
N GLU A 338 15.40 5.51 28.61
CA GLU A 338 14.55 5.56 29.82
C GLU A 338 15.35 5.84 31.11
N GLU A 339 16.64 5.47 31.14
CA GLU A 339 17.55 5.69 32.26
C GLU A 339 18.25 7.08 32.21
N GLY A 340 17.95 7.90 31.20
CA GLY A 340 18.58 9.21 30.98
C GLY A 340 19.98 9.17 30.36
N SER A 341 20.44 7.99 29.93
CA SER A 341 21.72 7.78 29.24
C SER A 341 21.60 8.01 27.73
N ASP A 342 22.72 8.23 27.05
CA ASP A 342 22.72 8.43 25.60
C ASP A 342 22.31 7.14 24.85
N LEU A 343 21.62 7.31 23.71
CA LEU A 343 21.25 6.19 22.83
C LEU A 343 22.49 5.60 22.14
N LYS A 344 22.37 4.36 21.63
CA LYS A 344 23.46 3.72 20.86
C LYS A 344 23.80 4.56 19.64
N GLU A 345 25.09 4.77 19.39
CA GLU A 345 25.59 5.59 18.27
C GLU A 345 25.03 5.13 16.92
N SER A 346 25.05 3.83 16.64
CA SER A 346 24.51 3.28 15.40
C SER A 346 23.01 3.56 15.20
N LEU A 347 22.23 3.64 16.29
CA LEU A 347 20.82 3.99 16.21
C LEU A 347 20.65 5.48 15.94
N MET A 348 21.42 6.32 16.65
CA MET A 348 21.43 7.77 16.45
C MET A 348 21.80 8.14 15.01
N ASP A 349 22.80 7.48 14.44
CA ASP A 349 23.22 7.70 13.06
C ASP A 349 22.09 7.41 12.05
N GLU A 350 21.27 6.38 12.30
CA GLU A 350 20.13 6.04 11.43
C GLU A 350 18.95 7.00 11.61
N ILE A 351 18.52 7.25 12.86
CA ILE A 351 17.30 8.04 13.12
C ILE A 351 17.51 9.54 12.87
N THR A 352 18.75 10.03 12.87
CA THR A 352 19.09 11.44 12.57
C THR A 352 19.49 11.68 11.11
N LYS A 353 19.50 10.65 10.26
CA LYS A 353 19.60 10.84 8.80
C LYS A 353 18.52 11.80 8.34
N LYS A 354 18.83 12.57 7.31
CA LYS A 354 17.91 13.53 6.72
C LYS A 354 16.69 12.81 6.13
N ASP A 355 15.54 13.46 6.17
CA ASP A 355 14.30 13.03 5.50
C ASP A 355 13.69 11.73 6.11
N ASN A 356 13.98 11.45 7.38
CA ASN A 356 13.19 10.53 8.22
C ASN A 356 11.93 11.25 8.71
N LEU A 357 10.85 10.52 9.00
CA LEU A 357 9.60 11.11 9.49
C LEU A 357 9.54 11.06 11.01
N VAL A 358 9.12 12.17 11.61
CA VAL A 358 8.88 12.27 13.04
C VAL A 358 7.37 12.39 13.26
N PHE A 359 6.80 11.48 14.02
CA PHE A 359 5.39 11.43 14.38
C PHE A 359 5.21 11.64 15.88
N ILE A 360 4.07 12.22 16.25
CA ILE A 360 3.49 12.14 17.58
C ILE A 360 2.96 10.71 17.74
N HIS A 361 3.27 10.05 18.87
CA HIS A 361 2.76 8.71 19.16
C HIS A 361 1.22 8.74 19.27
N PRO A 362 0.49 7.75 18.71
CA PRO A 362 -0.97 7.70 18.77
C PRO A 362 -1.55 7.79 20.18
N ASP A 363 -0.91 7.13 21.16
CA ASP A 363 -1.30 7.17 22.58
C ASP A 363 -1.29 8.58 23.22
N ASN A 364 -0.78 9.62 22.54
CA ASN A 364 -0.84 11.00 23.03
C ASN A 364 -2.19 11.69 22.80
N ILE A 365 -3.05 11.14 21.94
CA ILE A 365 -4.28 11.80 21.45
C ILE A 365 -5.53 11.21 22.09
#